data_AF-A0A257Y2Y2-F1
#
_entry.id   AF-A0A257Y2Y2-F1
#
_cell.length_a   1.000
_cell.length_b   1.000
_cell.length_c   1.000
_cell.angle_alpha   90.00
_cell.angle_beta   90.00
_cell.angle_gamma   90.00
#
_symmetry.space_group_name_H-M   'P 1'
#
loop_
_entity.id
_entity.type
_entity.pdbx_description
1 polymer ?
#
loop_
_entity_poly.entity_id
_entity_poly.type
_entity_poly.pdbx_seq_one_letter_code
_entity_poly.pdbx_strand_id
1 'polypeptide(L)'
;ALHAALQPHAGGIVFDGGLSPWRWWLMGGLAVITALGLVAVLASALRNADWTAGALIAVLCPLLAWPLWEMLWRNRPEPYSPSALPVRLLPS
;
A
#
# COMPACT_ATOMS: atom_id res chain seq x y z
N ALA A 1 18.76 -19.06 -1.87
CA ALA A 1 19.32 -20.11 -1.01
C ALA A 1 18.25 -20.76 -0.13
N LEU A 2 17.55 -20.01 0.74
CA LEU A 2 16.52 -20.57 1.64
C LEU A 2 15.33 -21.19 0.89
N HIS A 3 14.72 -20.50 -0.09
CA HIS A 3 13.61 -21.05 -0.88
C HIS A 3 13.96 -22.35 -1.62
N ALA A 4 15.20 -22.46 -2.13
CA ALA A 4 15.68 -23.67 -2.78
C ALA A 4 15.86 -24.83 -1.77
N ALA A 5 16.27 -24.53 -0.54
CA ALA A 5 16.40 -25.53 0.53
C ALA A 5 15.03 -26.00 1.07
N LEU A 6 14.00 -25.16 1.01
CA LEU A 6 12.64 -25.49 1.46
C LEU A 6 11.81 -26.22 0.39
N GLN A 7 12.21 -26.19 -0.88
CA GLN A 7 11.48 -26.82 -1.98
C GLN A 7 11.16 -28.32 -1.78
N PRO A 8 12.08 -29.16 -1.26
CA PRO A 8 11.81 -30.58 -1.00
C PRO A 8 10.73 -30.82 0.06
N HIS A 9 10.45 -29.83 0.92
CA HIS A 9 9.48 -29.91 2.03
C HIS A 9 8.24 -29.02 1.78
N ALA A 10 8.06 -28.51 0.56
CA ALA A 10 7.03 -27.53 0.22
C ALA A 10 5.59 -28.06 0.38
N GLY A 11 5.38 -29.37 0.45
CA GLY A 11 4.05 -29.99 0.61
C GLY A 11 3.31 -29.65 1.90
N GLY A 12 3.99 -29.08 2.91
CA GLY A 12 3.40 -28.67 4.18
C GLY A 12 3.64 -27.21 4.58
N ILE A 13 4.26 -26.40 3.72
CA ILE A 13 4.64 -25.01 4.04
C ILE A 13 3.83 -24.05 3.17
N VAL A 14 3.09 -23.15 3.83
CA VAL A 14 2.40 -22.05 3.16
C VAL A 14 3.35 -20.86 3.04
N PHE A 15 3.53 -20.37 1.82
CA PHE A 15 4.35 -19.18 1.54
C PHE A 15 3.43 -18.00 1.27
N ASP A 16 3.27 -17.14 2.27
CA ASP A 16 2.49 -15.90 2.14
C ASP A 16 3.42 -14.71 1.91
N GLY A 17 3.09 -13.90 0.91
CA GLY A 17 3.78 -12.65 0.60
C GLY A 17 2.99 -11.43 1.09
N GLY A 18 3.70 -10.39 1.51
CA GLY A 18 3.11 -9.12 1.92
C GLY A 18 2.64 -9.08 3.38
N LEU A 19 1.71 -8.16 3.68
CA LEU A 19 1.12 -8.03 5.01
C LEU A 19 0.01 -9.07 5.22
N SER A 20 -0.32 -9.36 6.48
CA SER A 20 -1.50 -10.18 6.76
C SER A 20 -2.76 -9.54 6.16
N PRO A 21 -3.70 -10.33 5.61
CA PRO A 21 -4.85 -9.79 4.88
C PRO A 21 -5.66 -8.77 5.67
N TRP A 22 -5.89 -9.03 6.96
CA TRP A 22 -6.57 -8.12 7.87
C TRP A 22 -5.86 -6.76 8.01
N ARG A 23 -4.54 -6.78 8.21
CA ARG A 23 -3.74 -5.55 8.34
C ARG A 23 -3.75 -4.74 7.06
N TRP A 24 -3.63 -5.41 5.91
CA TRP A 24 -3.66 -4.75 4.60
C TRP A 24 -4.99 -4.06 4.35
N TRP A 25 -6.12 -4.73 4.62
CA TRP A 25 -7.45 -4.14 4.49
C TRP A 25 -7.69 -2.99 5.46
N LEU A 26 -7.25 -3.12 6.72
CA LEU A 26 -7.38 -2.06 7.71
C LEU A 26 -6.61 -0.79 7.27
N MET A 27 -5.37 -0.96 6.82
CA MET A 27 -4.56 0.16 6.33
C MET A 27 -5.14 0.78 5.06
N GLY A 28 -5.58 -0.04 4.10
CA GLY A 28 -6.23 0.44 2.89
C GLY A 28 -7.52 1.20 3.18
N GLY A 29 -8.37 0.68 4.08
CA GLY A 29 -9.58 1.35 4.53
C GLY A 29 -9.30 2.70 5.19
N LEU A 30 -8.32 2.74 6.11
CA LEU A 30 -7.91 3.98 6.76
C LEU A 30 -7.36 4.99 5.75
N ALA A 31 -6.58 4.53 4.76
CA ALA A 31 -6.06 5.38 3.70
C ALA A 31 -7.19 6.00 2.87
N VAL A 32 -8.21 5.22 2.50
CA VAL A 32 -9.38 5.70 1.77
C VAL A 32 -10.17 6.73 2.59
N ILE A 33 -10.47 6.44 3.85
CA ILE A 33 -11.19 7.38 4.75
C ILE A 33 -10.40 8.69 4.87
N THR A 34 -9.08 8.60 5.06
CA THR A 34 -8.21 9.77 5.16
C THR A 34 -8.21 10.57 3.86
N ALA A 35 -8.13 9.91 2.70
CA ALA A 35 -8.18 10.57 1.40
C ALA A 35 -9.51 11.31 1.20
N LEU A 36 -10.64 10.69 1.55
CA LEU A 36 -11.96 11.34 1.48
C LEU A 36 -12.04 12.57 2.40
N GLY A 37 -11.48 12.47 3.62
CA GLY A 37 -11.38 13.61 4.54
C GLY A 37 -10.56 14.76 3.94
N LEU A 38 -9.39 14.47 3.36
CA LEU A 38 -8.55 15.47 2.72
C LEU A 38 -9.21 16.12 1.49
N VAL A 39 -9.95 15.34 0.69
CA VAL A 39 -10.75 15.87 -0.42
C VAL A 39 -11.83 16.82 0.09
N ALA A 40 -12.50 16.50 1.19
CA ALA A 40 -13.50 17.38 1.79
C ALA A 40 -12.86 18.68 2.32
N VAL A 41 -11.69 18.60 2.96
CA VAL A 41 -10.94 19.78 3.42
C VAL A 41 -10.50 20.64 2.23
N LEU A 42 -9.98 20.03 1.16
CA LEU A 42 -9.62 20.75 -0.07
C LEU A 42 -10.83 21.46 -0.67
N ALA A 43 -11.97 20.77 -0.80
CA ALA A 43 -13.20 21.37 -1.31
C ALA A 43 -13.67 22.54 -0.44
N SER A 44 -13.54 22.42 0.89
CA SER A 44 -13.83 23.51 1.82
C SER A 44 -12.90 24.70 1.63
N ALA A 45 -11.59 24.49 1.52
CA ALA A 45 -10.60 25.55 1.28
C ALA A 45 -10.91 26.32 -0.02
N LEU A 46 -11.23 25.60 -1.10
CA LEU A 46 -11.61 26.20 -2.38
C LEU A 46 -12.91 27.01 -2.29
N ARG A 47 -13.92 26.51 -1.58
CA ARG A 47 -15.18 27.25 -1.35
C ARG A 47 -14.99 28.55 -0.57
N ASN A 48 -14.03 28.57 0.36
CA ASN A 48 -13.72 29.73 1.19
C ASN A 48 -12.64 30.63 0.56
N ALA A 49 -12.22 30.37 -0.68
CA ALA A 49 -11.13 31.08 -1.36
C ALA A 49 -9.80 31.10 -0.58
N ASP A 50 -9.55 30.08 0.25
CA ASP A 50 -8.27 29.88 0.93
C ASP A 50 -7.29 29.19 -0.02
N TRP A 51 -6.70 29.98 -0.90
CA TRP A 51 -5.78 29.50 -1.94
C TRP A 51 -4.49 28.92 -1.36
N THR A 52 -4.01 29.44 -0.24
CA THR A 52 -2.77 28.96 0.39
C THR A 52 -2.97 27.56 0.95
N ALA A 53 -4.03 27.34 1.74
CA ALA A 53 -4.33 26.02 2.26
C ALA A 53 -4.70 25.04 1.14
N GLY A 54 -5.50 25.49 0.16
CA GLY A 54 -5.88 24.68 -1.00
C GLY A 54 -4.68 24.22 -1.81
N ALA A 55 -3.73 25.11 -2.12
CA ALA A 55 -2.51 24.79 -2.84
C ALA A 55 -1.61 23.83 -2.04
N LEU A 56 -1.46 24.07 -0.73
CA LEU A 56 -0.67 23.21 0.15
C LEU A 56 -1.22 21.77 0.14
N ILE A 57 -2.54 21.61 0.30
CA ILE A 57 -3.20 20.30 0.29
C ILE A 57 -3.06 19.65 -1.08
N ALA A 58 -3.30 20.39 -2.17
CA ALA A 58 -3.22 19.88 -3.53
C ALA A 58 -1.82 19.36 -3.90
N VAL A 59 -0.76 19.93 -3.35
CA VAL A 59 0.63 19.51 -3.60
C VAL A 59 1.08 18.43 -2.62
N LEU A 60 0.87 18.63 -1.32
CA LEU A 60 1.40 17.72 -0.30
C LEU A 60 0.65 16.40 -0.25
N CYS A 61 -0.67 16.38 -0.47
CA CYS A 61 -1.42 15.13 -0.43
C CYS A 61 -0.93 14.09 -1.43
N PRO A 62 -0.79 14.36 -2.74
CA PRO A 62 -0.26 13.37 -3.67
C PRO A 62 1.20 12.99 -3.36
N LEU A 63 2.03 13.96 -2.95
CA LEU A 63 3.42 13.70 -2.58
C LEU A 63 3.53 12.71 -1.42
N LEU A 64 2.68 12.85 -0.40
CA LEU A 64 2.67 11.98 0.77
C LEU A 64 1.88 10.69 0.55
N ALA A 65 0.90 10.70 -0.36
CA ALA A 65 0.15 9.50 -0.74
C ALA A 65 1.01 8.52 -1.53
N TRP A 66 2.02 8.99 -2.28
CA TRP A 66 2.86 8.14 -3.11
C TRP A 66 3.62 7.05 -2.32
N PRO A 67 4.40 7.36 -1.25
CA PRO A 67 5.05 6.33 -0.44
C PRO A 67 4.06 5.35 0.21
N LEU A 68 2.89 5.83 0.62
CA LEU A 68 1.84 4.99 1.18
C LEU A 68 1.29 4.00 0.15
N TRP A 69 1.06 4.48 -1.08
CA TRP A 69 0.63 3.64 -2.19
C TRP A 69 1.69 2.59 -2.54
N GLU A 70 2.96 2.98 -2.68
CA GLU A 70 4.05 2.04 -2.93
C GLU A 70 4.14 0.97 -1.83
N MET A 71 4.02 1.39 -0.56
CA MET A 71 4.03 0.49 0.59
C MET A 71 2.87 -0.50 0.53
N LEU A 72 1.64 -0.05 0.30
CA LEU A 72 0.46 -0.93 0.20
C LEU A 72 0.54 -1.86 -1.01
N TRP A 73 1.01 -1.37 -2.15
CA TRP A 73 1.15 -2.14 -3.38
C TRP A 73 2.17 -3.26 -3.24
N ARG A 74 3.36 -2.95 -2.71
CA ARG A 74 4.42 -3.93 -2.46
C ARG A 74 3.99 -4.97 -1.43
N ASN A 75 3.16 -4.58 -0.46
CA ASN A 75 2.68 -5.45 0.61
C ASN A 75 1.33 -6.12 0.36
N ARG A 76 0.84 -6.15 -0.89
CA ARG A 76 -0.41 -6.82 -1.22
C ARG A 76 -0.37 -8.31 -0.80
N PRO A 77 -1.33 -8.78 0.01
CA PRO A 77 -1.39 -10.18 0.45
C PRO A 77 -1.60 -11.08 -0.75
N GLU A 78 -0.71 -12.05 -0.93
CA GLU A 78 -0.84 -13.07 -1.97
C GLU A 78 -0.08 -14.33 -1.57
N PRO A 79 -0.69 -15.52 -1.68
CA PRO A 79 0.03 -16.77 -1.58
C PRO A 79 0.97 -16.91 -2.78
N TYR A 80 2.17 -17.42 -2.58
CA TYR A 80 3.12 -17.67 -3.66
C TYR A 80 3.77 -19.06 -3.55
N SER A 81 4.48 -19.47 -4.60
CA SER A 81 5.32 -20.66 -4.58
C SER A 81 6.79 -20.25 -4.59
N PRO A 82 7.69 -20.98 -3.90
CA PRO A 82 9.13 -20.78 -4.00
C PRO A 82 9.67 -20.77 -5.45
N SER A 83 9.02 -21.51 -6.35
CA SER A 83 9.39 -21.59 -7.78
C SER A 83 8.81 -20.46 -8.63
N ALA A 84 7.90 -19.66 -8.09
CA ALA A 84 7.19 -18.59 -8.78
C ALA A 84 7.05 -17.36 -7.86
N LEU A 85 8.18 -16.71 -7.58
CA LEU A 85 8.21 -15.48 -6.77
C LEU A 85 7.53 -14.33 -7.52
N PRO A 86 6.57 -13.61 -6.89
CA PRO A 86 5.99 -12.41 -7.47
C PRO A 86 7.06 -11.34 -7.73
N VAL A 87 7.04 -10.76 -8.94
CA VAL A 87 8.04 -9.75 -9.38
C VAL A 87 8.18 -8.59 -8.40
N ARG A 88 7.09 -8.20 -7.73
CA ARG A 88 7.09 -7.11 -6.73
C ARG A 88 7.90 -7.40 -5.46
N LEU A 89 8.26 -8.65 -5.20
CA LEU A 89 9.08 -9.05 -4.04
C LEU A 89 10.58 -9.10 -4.38
N LEU A 90 10.94 -8.97 -5.66
CA LEU A 90 12.33 -8.95 -6.08
C LEU A 90 12.92 -7.54 -5.83
N PRO A 91 14.19 -7.45 -5.39
CA PRO A 91 14.88 -6.16 -5.33
C PRO A 91 14.94 -5.56 -6.73
N SER A 92 14.64 -4.27 -6.82
CA SER A 92 14.81 -3.44 -8.03
C SER A 92 16.28 -3.24 -8.37
#